data_AF-A0AAX3UCJ1-F1
#
_entry.id   AF-A0AAX3UCJ1-F1
#
_cell.length_a   1.000
_cell.length_b   1.000
_cell.length_c   1.000
_cell.angle_alpha   90.00
_cell.angle_beta   90.00
_cell.angle_gamma   90.00
#
_symmetry.space_group_name_H-M   'P 1'
#
loop_
_entity.id
_entity.type
_entity.pdbx_description
1 polymer ?
#
loop_
_entity_poly.entity_id
_entity_poly.type
_entity_poly.pdbx_seq_one_letter_code
_entity_poly.pdbx_strand_id
1 'polypeptide(L)'
;MKSRPRGEFRLTLPLSEPLLQLLNKFHYHQLELLKENGLVNVNERIMLNVSDYSLCSLGYPVTQKSMNEMLKKICKKVNVQNNNLNVTMYTCRHTVATKLGNTPGMSYPWAASRLGHSLKMFMRTYVHVDEDRNEEMLDLISSN
;
A
#
# COMPACT_ATOMS: atom_id res chain seq x y z
N MET A 1 -10.72 -0.77 -7.58
CA MET A 1 -10.98 0.56 -6.97
C MET A 1 -12.16 1.16 -7.72
N LYS A 2 -13.19 1.64 -7.03
CA LYS A 2 -14.22 2.45 -7.72
C LYS A 2 -13.52 3.66 -8.35
N SER A 3 -13.84 3.93 -9.60
CA SER A 3 -13.43 5.12 -10.33
C SER A 3 -13.74 6.36 -9.50
N ARG A 4 -12.79 7.29 -9.40
CA ARG A 4 -13.00 8.54 -8.66
C ARG A 4 -14.10 9.38 -9.35
N PRO A 5 -14.90 10.15 -8.59
CA PRO A 5 -15.71 11.21 -9.15
C PRO A 5 -14.82 12.18 -9.94
N ARG A 6 -15.29 12.64 -11.11
CA ARG A 6 -14.59 13.68 -11.88
C ARG A 6 -14.44 14.94 -11.03
N GLY A 7 -13.23 15.50 -10.97
CA GLY A 7 -12.93 16.76 -10.27
C GLY A 7 -12.35 16.62 -8.86
N GLU A 8 -12.33 15.42 -8.26
CA GLU A 8 -11.67 15.21 -6.97
C GLU A 8 -10.17 14.91 -7.11
N PHE A 9 -9.35 15.80 -6.56
CA PHE A 9 -7.92 15.58 -6.38
C PHE A 9 -7.67 14.98 -5.00
N ARG A 10 -6.77 14.00 -4.92
CA ARG A 10 -6.19 13.57 -3.64
C ARG A 10 -4.74 13.99 -3.65
N LEU A 11 -4.34 14.75 -2.63
CA LEU A 11 -2.94 15.04 -2.38
C LEU A 11 -2.20 13.72 -2.14
N THR A 12 -1.19 13.44 -2.94
CA THR A 12 -0.20 12.39 -2.62
C THR A 12 0.57 12.83 -1.38
N LEU A 13 0.83 11.90 -0.48
CA LEU A 13 1.62 12.20 0.72
C LEU A 13 3.03 12.64 0.31
N PRO A 14 3.65 13.56 1.07
CA PRO A 14 5.07 13.81 0.90
C PRO A 14 5.82 12.49 1.10
N LEU A 15 6.76 12.21 0.21
CA LEU A 15 7.63 11.05 0.33
C LEU A 15 8.59 11.30 1.50
N SER A 16 8.76 10.30 2.36
CA SER A 16 9.83 10.37 3.35
C SER A 16 11.18 10.30 2.64
N GLU A 17 12.21 10.94 3.22
CA GLU A 17 13.56 10.93 2.66
C GLU A 17 14.08 9.49 2.37
N PRO A 18 13.91 8.50 3.29
CA PRO A 18 14.32 7.13 2.98
C PRO A 18 13.58 6.50 1.80
N LEU A 19 12.29 6.84 1.61
CA LEU A 19 11.51 6.33 0.48
C LEU A 19 11.96 6.99 -0.83
N LEU A 20 12.26 8.28 -0.81
CA LEU A 20 12.82 8.98 -1.97
C LEU A 20 14.16 8.37 -2.39
N GLN A 21 15.06 8.11 -1.44
CA GLN A 21 16.34 7.46 -1.70
C GLN A 21 16.16 6.05 -2.29
N LEU A 22 15.21 5.28 -1.76
CA LEU A 22 14.89 3.96 -2.30
C LEU A 22 14.37 4.04 -3.73
N LEU A 23 13.50 5.00 -4.04
CA LEU A 23 12.97 5.21 -5.39
C LEU A 23 14.08 5.64 -6.36
N ASN A 24 15.01 6.50 -5.93
CA ASN A 24 16.17 6.88 -6.74
C ASN A 24 17.07 5.68 -7.04
N LYS A 25 17.36 4.84 -6.04
CA LYS A 25 18.12 3.60 -6.23
C LYS A 25 17.41 2.63 -7.18
N PHE A 26 16.10 2.46 -7.01
CA PHE A 26 15.28 1.63 -7.90
C PHE A 26 15.34 2.15 -9.34
N HIS A 27 15.15 3.45 -9.53
CA HIS A 27 15.18 4.08 -10.83
C HIS A 27 16.54 3.93 -11.53
N TYR A 28 17.63 4.14 -10.78
CA TYR A 28 19.00 3.92 -11.26
C TYR A 28 19.18 2.50 -11.82
N HIS A 29 18.86 1.47 -11.03
CA HIS A 29 18.99 0.08 -11.48
C HIS A 29 18.02 -0.28 -12.63
N GLN A 30 16.83 0.31 -12.67
CA GLN A 30 15.92 0.16 -13.81
C GLN A 30 16.59 0.69 -15.09
N LEU A 31 17.24 1.86 -15.04
CA LEU A 31 17.94 2.43 -16.20
C LEU A 31 19.16 1.61 -16.63
N GLU A 32 19.95 1.10 -15.68
CA GLU A 32 21.07 0.19 -15.98
C GLU A 32 20.58 -1.04 -16.75
N LEU A 33 19.56 -1.72 -16.24
CA LEU A 33 18.99 -2.91 -16.87
C LEU A 33 18.43 -2.60 -18.27
N LEU A 34 17.75 -1.47 -18.44
CA LEU A 34 17.24 -1.06 -19.75
C LEU A 34 18.37 -0.82 -20.75
N LYS A 35 19.45 -0.14 -20.33
CA LYS A 35 20.62 0.13 -21.16
C LYS A 35 21.32 -1.16 -21.59
N GLU A 36 21.52 -2.09 -20.67
CA GLU A 36 22.14 -3.40 -20.94
C GLU A 36 21.36 -4.22 -21.97
N ASN A 37 20.04 -4.07 -22.02
CA ASN A 37 19.15 -4.84 -22.89
C ASN A 37 18.66 -4.05 -24.12
N GLY A 38 19.17 -2.83 -24.35
CA GLY A 38 18.77 -1.98 -25.48
C GLY A 38 17.30 -1.54 -25.45
N LEU A 39 16.71 -1.44 -24.27
CA LEU A 39 15.32 -1.05 -24.05
C LEU A 39 15.21 0.42 -23.64
N VAL A 40 14.06 1.04 -23.90
CA VAL A 40 13.81 2.46 -23.58
C VAL A 40 12.51 2.61 -22.79
N ASN A 41 12.55 3.38 -21.70
CA ASN A 41 11.36 3.72 -20.93
C ASN A 41 10.66 4.96 -21.51
N VAL A 42 9.98 4.78 -22.63
CA VAL A 42 9.34 5.88 -23.40
C VAL A 42 8.32 6.68 -22.56
N ASN A 43 7.67 6.02 -21.60
CA ASN A 43 6.61 6.61 -20.78
C ASN A 43 7.09 7.09 -19.40
N GLU A 44 8.40 7.13 -19.16
CA GLU A 44 9.02 7.55 -17.90
C GLU A 44 8.39 6.88 -16.65
N ARG A 45 8.02 5.61 -16.78
CA ARG A 45 7.36 4.87 -15.69
C ARG A 45 8.36 4.57 -14.58
N ILE A 46 8.00 4.91 -13.35
CA ILE A 46 8.77 4.52 -12.16
C ILE A 46 8.80 3.00 -12.00
N MET A 47 7.70 2.28 -12.32
CA MET A 47 7.62 0.82 -12.24
C MET A 47 7.29 0.22 -13.61
N LEU A 48 8.29 0.20 -14.49
CA LEU A 48 8.21 -0.43 -15.81
C LEU A 48 8.31 -1.96 -15.68
N ASN A 49 7.64 -2.71 -16.56
CA ASN A 49 7.71 -4.17 -16.54
C ASN A 49 9.05 -4.69 -17.08
N VAL A 50 10.07 -4.74 -16.24
CA VAL A 50 11.41 -5.25 -16.61
C VAL A 50 11.53 -6.78 -16.57
N SER A 51 10.47 -7.50 -16.16
CA SER A 51 10.48 -8.96 -16.10
C SER A 51 10.03 -9.62 -17.41
N ASP A 52 9.35 -8.87 -18.27
CA ASP A 52 8.87 -9.30 -19.58
C ASP A 52 9.28 -8.25 -20.62
N TYR A 53 10.29 -8.56 -21.43
CA TYR A 53 10.87 -7.59 -22.36
C TYR A 53 9.92 -7.21 -23.50
N SER A 54 8.95 -8.06 -23.85
CA SER A 54 7.92 -7.71 -24.84
C SER A 54 6.99 -6.64 -24.28
N LEU A 55 6.55 -6.81 -23.03
CA LEU A 55 5.73 -5.79 -22.36
C LEU A 55 6.55 -4.53 -22.03
N CYS A 56 7.83 -4.70 -21.71
CA CYS A 56 8.76 -3.61 -21.44
C CYS A 56 8.95 -2.70 -22.66
N SER A 57 9.20 -3.28 -23.84
CA SER A 57 9.41 -2.52 -25.08
C SER A 57 8.17 -1.75 -25.52
N LEU A 58 6.98 -2.26 -25.17
CA LEU A 58 5.71 -1.59 -25.36
C LEU A 58 5.42 -0.52 -24.28
N GLY A 59 6.31 -0.34 -23.30
CA GLY A 59 6.18 0.66 -22.25
C GLY A 59 5.13 0.33 -21.18
N TYR A 60 4.76 -0.95 -21.01
CA TYR A 60 3.76 -1.37 -20.04
C TYR A 60 4.32 -1.38 -18.61
N PRO A 61 3.55 -0.87 -17.63
CA PRO A 61 3.95 -0.92 -16.23
C PRO A 61 3.82 -2.34 -15.65
N VAL A 62 4.46 -2.56 -14.50
CA VAL A 62 4.27 -3.79 -13.71
C VAL A 62 2.79 -3.95 -13.34
N THR A 63 2.25 -5.16 -13.53
CA THR A 63 0.86 -5.47 -13.18
C THR A 63 0.69 -5.80 -11.69
N GLN A 64 -0.54 -5.67 -11.17
CA GLN A 64 -0.85 -6.10 -9.80
C GLN A 64 -0.63 -7.61 -9.60
N LYS A 65 -0.95 -8.43 -10.60
CA LYS A 65 -0.74 -9.88 -10.57
C LYS A 65 0.74 -10.20 -10.40
N SER A 66 1.61 -9.60 -11.23
CA SER A 66 3.06 -9.83 -11.14
C SER A 66 3.64 -9.35 -9.81
N MET A 67 3.19 -8.21 -9.28
CA MET A 67 3.59 -7.77 -7.94
C MET A 67 3.15 -8.74 -6.83
N ASN A 68 1.92 -9.25 -6.87
CA ASN A 68 1.44 -10.23 -5.89
C ASN A 68 2.27 -11.52 -5.93
N GLU A 69 2.57 -12.03 -7.11
CA GLU A 69 3.40 -13.24 -7.26
C GLU A 69 4.84 -13.00 -6.80
N MET A 70 5.41 -11.83 -7.09
CA MET A 70 6.72 -11.43 -6.55
C MET A 70 6.71 -11.37 -5.03
N LEU A 71 5.69 -10.74 -4.43
CA LEU A 71 5.55 -10.63 -2.97
C LEU A 71 5.43 -12.01 -2.31
N LYS A 72 4.61 -12.92 -2.85
CA LYS A 72 4.49 -14.30 -2.36
C LYS A 72 5.84 -15.02 -2.35
N LYS A 73 6.62 -14.89 -3.43
CA LYS A 73 7.96 -15.48 -3.53
C LYS A 73 8.90 -14.93 -2.46
N ILE A 74 8.89 -13.61 -2.23
CA ILE A 74 9.70 -12.97 -1.19
C ILE A 74 9.29 -13.46 0.19
N CYS A 75 7.98 -13.48 0.49
CA CYS A 75 7.46 -13.97 1.78
C CYS A 75 7.87 -15.42 2.05
N LYS A 76 7.82 -16.29 1.03
CA LYS A 76 8.31 -17.68 1.13
C LYS A 76 9.81 -17.73 1.40
N LYS A 77 10.62 -16.90 0.72
CA LYS A 77 12.09 -16.85 0.91
C LYS A 77 12.49 -16.42 2.31
N VAL A 78 11.77 -15.47 2.91
CA VAL A 78 12.06 -14.96 4.27
C VAL A 78 11.24 -15.66 5.36
N ASN A 79 10.58 -16.76 5.02
CA ASN A 79 9.79 -17.61 5.93
C ASN A 79 8.73 -16.84 6.77
N VAL A 80 7.97 -15.96 6.11
CA VAL A 80 6.86 -15.24 6.76
C VAL A 80 5.79 -16.23 7.22
N GLN A 81 5.54 -16.30 8.53
CA GLN A 81 4.48 -17.09 9.12
C GLN A 81 3.14 -16.36 8.96
N ASN A 82 2.34 -16.76 7.98
CA ASN A 82 1.05 -16.13 7.64
C ASN A 82 -0.16 -17.04 7.90
N ASN A 83 0.00 -18.19 8.57
CA ASN A 83 -1.10 -19.10 8.95
C ASN A 83 -2.07 -19.42 7.80
N ASN A 84 -1.55 -19.72 6.61
CA ASN A 84 -2.30 -19.97 5.37
C ASN A 84 -3.10 -18.77 4.80
N LEU A 85 -2.94 -17.57 5.35
CA LEU A 85 -3.58 -16.37 4.81
C LEU A 85 -2.86 -15.86 3.57
N ASN A 86 -3.62 -15.44 2.55
CA ASN A 86 -3.05 -14.91 1.33
C ASN A 86 -2.35 -13.55 1.56
N VAL A 87 -1.04 -13.51 1.31
CA VAL A 87 -0.27 -12.26 1.27
C VAL A 87 -0.32 -11.67 -0.13
N THR A 88 -0.84 -10.44 -0.24
CA THR A 88 -0.97 -9.68 -1.48
C THR A 88 -0.55 -8.23 -1.25
N MET A 89 -0.42 -7.45 -2.32
CA MET A 89 -0.20 -6.00 -2.21
C MET A 89 -1.30 -5.31 -1.38
N TYR A 90 -2.52 -5.87 -1.36
CA TYR A 90 -3.61 -5.32 -0.56
C TYR A 90 -3.41 -5.58 0.94
N THR A 91 -2.71 -6.66 1.31
CA THR A 91 -2.29 -6.93 2.69
C THR A 91 -1.42 -5.79 3.21
N CYS A 92 -0.46 -5.29 2.42
CA CYS A 92 0.36 -4.13 2.81
C CYS A 92 -0.50 -2.89 3.09
N ARG A 93 -1.49 -2.60 2.24
CA ARG A 93 -2.43 -1.49 2.45
C ARG A 93 -3.25 -1.68 3.74
N HIS A 94 -3.71 -2.90 4.01
CA HIS A 94 -4.43 -3.23 5.23
C HIS A 94 -3.57 -3.02 6.48
N THR A 95 -2.33 -3.53 6.47
CA THR A 95 -1.42 -3.37 7.61
C THR A 95 -1.17 -1.90 7.94
N VAL A 96 -0.93 -1.05 6.94
CA VAL A 96 -0.76 0.39 7.16
C VAL A 96 -2.02 1.02 7.73
N ALA A 97 -3.19 0.67 7.18
CA ALA A 97 -4.47 1.21 7.63
C ALA A 97 -4.82 0.80 9.06
N THR A 98 -4.61 -0.46 9.43
CA THR A 98 -4.82 -0.97 10.80
C THR A 98 -3.85 -0.33 11.78
N LYS A 99 -2.55 -0.22 11.44
CA LYS A 99 -1.57 0.49 12.29
C LYS A 99 -1.98 1.94 12.53
N LEU A 100 -2.47 2.61 11.49
CA LEU A 100 -2.93 3.98 11.59
C LEU A 100 -4.18 4.10 12.47
N GLY A 101 -5.18 3.25 12.27
CA GLY A 101 -6.41 3.22 13.06
C GLY A 101 -6.19 2.92 14.54
N ASN A 102 -5.19 2.09 14.86
CA ASN A 102 -4.85 1.70 16.23
C ASN A 102 -3.84 2.63 16.91
N THR A 103 -3.43 3.73 16.26
CA THR A 103 -2.55 4.73 16.90
C THR A 103 -3.36 5.50 17.95
N PRO A 104 -2.93 5.55 19.24
CA PRO A 104 -3.63 6.30 20.28
C PRO A 104 -3.84 7.77 19.90
N GLY A 105 -5.04 8.29 20.11
CA GLY A 105 -5.39 9.66 19.76
C GLY A 105 -5.51 9.94 18.25
N MET A 106 -5.50 8.92 17.39
CA MET A 106 -5.66 9.10 15.94
C MET A 106 -7.03 9.67 15.60
N SER A 107 -7.04 10.73 14.78
CA SER A 107 -8.27 11.22 14.15
C SER A 107 -8.71 10.26 13.03
N TYR A 108 -9.78 9.49 13.27
CA TYR A 108 -10.34 8.57 12.27
C TYR A 108 -10.80 9.26 10.98
N PRO A 109 -11.41 10.47 11.01
CA PRO A 109 -11.71 11.20 9.78
C PRO A 109 -10.45 11.53 8.97
N TRP A 110 -9.38 11.93 9.65
CA TRP A 110 -8.10 12.18 9.01
C TRP A 110 -7.51 10.89 8.41
N ALA A 111 -7.47 9.80 9.17
CA ALA A 111 -6.96 8.51 8.70
C ALA A 111 -7.76 7.96 7.51
N ALA A 112 -9.09 8.07 7.56
CA ALA A 112 -9.98 7.69 6.46
C ALA A 112 -9.70 8.50 5.19
N SER A 113 -9.60 9.83 5.31
CA SER A 113 -9.24 10.71 4.20
C SER A 113 -7.88 10.37 3.59
N ARG A 114 -6.89 10.07 4.45
CA ARG A 114 -5.52 9.70 4.04
C ARG A 114 -5.47 8.42 3.20
N LEU A 115 -6.27 7.42 3.56
CA LEU A 115 -6.41 6.18 2.78
C LEU A 115 -7.41 6.33 1.63
N GLY A 116 -8.14 7.44 1.64
CA GLY A 116 -9.16 7.81 0.70
C GLY A 116 -10.36 6.87 0.73
N HIS A 117 -10.79 6.59 1.96
CA HIS A 117 -12.04 5.95 2.33
C HIS A 117 -13.01 7.00 2.90
N SER A 118 -14.31 6.73 2.85
CA SER A 118 -15.25 7.40 3.75
C SER A 118 -14.95 6.98 5.20
N LEU A 119 -15.24 7.85 6.18
CA LEU A 119 -15.10 7.52 7.61
C LEU A 119 -15.80 6.20 7.97
N LYS A 120 -17.06 6.04 7.56
CA LYS A 120 -17.85 4.81 7.83
C LYS A 120 -17.16 3.54 7.31
N MET A 121 -16.63 3.57 6.09
CA MET A 121 -15.87 2.46 5.52
C MET A 121 -14.58 2.21 6.31
N PHE A 122 -13.84 3.27 6.68
CA PHE A 122 -12.60 3.13 7.43
C PHE A 122 -12.82 2.49 8.80
N MET A 123 -13.79 3.00 9.57
CA MET A 123 -14.12 2.47 10.89
C MET A 123 -14.49 0.99 10.79
N ARG A 124 -15.47 0.63 9.94
CA ARG A 124 -15.89 -0.76 9.75
C ARG A 124 -14.77 -1.72 9.36
N THR A 125 -13.78 -1.26 8.60
CA THR A 125 -12.76 -2.14 8.00
C THR A 125 -11.46 -2.21 8.79
N TYR A 126 -11.10 -1.18 9.56
CA TYR A 126 -9.79 -1.09 10.21
C TYR A 126 -9.85 -0.77 11.70
N VAL A 127 -10.95 -0.19 12.17
CA VAL A 127 -11.19 0.06 13.58
C VAL A 127 -12.12 -1.05 14.03
N HIS A 128 -11.56 -2.18 14.40
CA HIS A 128 -12.34 -3.17 15.13
C HIS A 128 -12.72 -2.49 16.44
N VAL A 129 -14.03 -2.41 16.72
CA VAL A 129 -14.49 -2.07 18.06
C VAL A 129 -13.95 -3.19 18.91
N ASP A 130 -12.94 -2.88 19.72
CA ASP A 130 -12.41 -3.77 20.72
C ASP A 130 -13.56 -3.94 21.72
N GLU A 131 -14.28 -5.06 21.66
CA GLU A 131 -15.46 -5.30 22.52
C GLU A 131 -15.07 -5.11 24.00
N ASP A 132 -13.84 -5.51 24.35
CA ASP A 132 -13.24 -5.35 25.68
C ASP A 132 -13.04 -3.87 26.08
N ARG A 133 -12.63 -2.99 25.15
CA ARG A 133 -12.50 -1.55 25.45
C ARG A 133 -13.84 -0.85 25.55
N ASN A 134 -14.88 -1.42 24.95
CA ASN A 134 -16.23 -0.91 25.04
C ASN A 134 -16.81 -1.19 26.44
N GLU A 135 -16.53 -2.37 27.01
CA GLU A 135 -16.84 -2.69 28.41
C GLU A 135 -16.07 -1.77 29.38
N GLU A 136 -14.76 -1.59 29.23
CA GLU A 136 -13.98 -0.67 30.09
C GLU A 136 -14.48 0.79 30.04
N MET A 137 -14.88 1.26 28.85
CA MET A 137 -15.42 2.62 28.68
C MET A 137 -16.85 2.76 29.22
N LEU A 138 -17.67 1.70 29.14
CA LEU A 138 -18.99 1.67 29.76
C LEU A 138 -18.87 1.66 31.28
N ASP A 139 -17.93 0.89 31.84
CA ASP A 139 -17.65 0.84 33.27
C ASP A 139 -17.17 2.18 33.82
N LEU A 140 -16.33 2.91 33.08
CA LEU A 140 -15.89 4.27 33.43
C LEU A 140 -17.03 5.30 33.42
N ILE A 141 -18.06 5.08 32.58
CA ILE A 141 -19.23 5.96 32.51
C ILE A 141 -20.27 5.60 33.57
N SER A 142 -20.41 4.32 33.94
CA SER A 142 -21.31 3.86 35.00
C SER A 142 -20.77 4.03 36.42
N SER A 143 -19.47 4.36 36.56
CA SER A 143 -18.80 4.62 37.84
C SER A 143 -18.80 6.10 38.26
N ASN A 144 -19.50 6.96 37.50
CA ASN A 144 -19.83 8.36 37.87
C ASN A 144 -21.32 8.49 38.15
#